data_AF-A0A1J4J6X8-F1
#
_entry.id   AF-A0A1J4J6X8-F1
#
_cell.length_a   1.000
_cell.length_b   1.000
_cell.length_c   1.000
_cell.angle_alpha   90.00
_cell.angle_beta   90.00
_cell.angle_gamma   90.00
#
_symmetry.space_group_name_H-M   'P 1'
#
loop_
_entity.id
_entity.type
_entity.pdbx_description
1 polymer ?
#
loop_
_entity_poly.entity_id
_entity_poly.type
_entity_poly.pdbx_seq_one_letter_code
_entity_poly.pdbx_strand_id
1 'polypeptide(L)'
;MKSTIIHCHNICSFELVINDIPYQCHKPVIYFLSAVVRNFIDENPNSQSYFIRIEDANKYHVLISQILAFKTVIFSKDSYKFIQQFSKLLGITFFQDSLPTLNHYYINGYKNCSIMKNLMGLEKLYRSVTFENMKDSQNLMSNLLNILSAQTIAHSFISACMTLPYKIELFLEMIIGQDSFTLSKAIDRLAKKIIQGNEWHKNEMNLLLKLLAESQNKKYHTVQISHRDTNSEENEPNYFYIEIIRKDNVEELQKYVISKTNNDQQKDQWVIIPSDCERCSLLYNHNWSYNHMKIIDYAAFCGSSKCFRQLVINNFYFTKNTIKYAIAGGNVEIIRLCEQYERDEQLFQTSNYIINFSNTLEYAMMFNHHNIVEWLIDFKGQEKDAMNHYDTIIKYFNIKTLLFYLKRGHNPNNFIIPAAKYGCIELLEALKQLGCMNYNVNDQLTKMNPLHFAIKNQNYECIKYLLKEPSINVNSQTFPHLKTPLHMAVENNDEISVCLLLKEAEVNQELKNNEYKTPLQVAKDKKMVEIINIFLSTAKEHPLKFNR
;
A
#
# COMPACT_ATOMS: atom_id res chain seq x y z
N MET A 1 31.69 -10.79 -39.22
CA MET A 1 32.96 -11.55 -39.08
C MET A 1 32.73 -12.64 -38.04
N LYS A 2 33.01 -13.89 -38.43
CA LYS A 2 32.94 -15.18 -37.69
C LYS A 2 32.19 -15.18 -36.35
N SER A 3 30.94 -15.65 -36.37
CA SER A 3 30.28 -16.18 -35.17
C SER A 3 31.00 -17.46 -34.75
N THR A 4 31.83 -17.37 -33.72
CA THR A 4 32.44 -18.55 -33.09
C THR A 4 31.37 -19.20 -32.23
N ILE A 5 30.72 -20.24 -32.75
CA ILE A 5 29.92 -21.14 -31.92
C ILE A 5 30.91 -22.01 -31.16
N ILE A 6 31.13 -21.67 -29.89
CA ILE A 6 31.87 -22.54 -28.98
C ILE A 6 30.90 -23.66 -28.57
N HIS A 7 31.07 -24.83 -29.18
CA HIS A 7 30.46 -26.05 -28.66
C HIS A 7 31.19 -26.43 -27.37
N CYS A 8 30.70 -25.95 -26.23
CA CYS A 8 31.11 -26.47 -24.91
C CYS A 8 30.55 -27.89 -24.76
N HIS A 9 31.23 -28.86 -25.36
CA HIS A 9 31.04 -30.27 -25.01
C HIS A 9 31.63 -30.49 -23.61
N ASN A 10 30.77 -30.98 -22.70
CA ASN A 10 30.91 -31.07 -21.24
C ASN A 10 30.67 -29.76 -20.49
N ILE A 11 29.38 -29.50 -20.21
CA ILE A 11 28.95 -28.69 -19.07
C ILE A 11 29.73 -29.22 -17.86
N CYS A 12 30.62 -28.43 -17.25
CA CYS A 12 31.29 -28.80 -16.01
C CYS A 12 30.23 -28.86 -14.89
N SER A 13 29.50 -29.97 -14.82
CA SER A 13 28.64 -30.33 -13.70
C SER A 13 29.52 -30.54 -12.48
N PHE A 14 29.17 -29.88 -11.40
CA PHE A 14 29.82 -30.06 -10.11
C PHE A 14 28.74 -30.46 -9.09
N GLU A 15 29.07 -31.39 -8.23
CA GLU A 15 28.14 -31.97 -7.27
C GLU A 15 28.52 -31.54 -5.86
N LEU A 16 27.69 -30.70 -5.24
CA LEU A 16 27.82 -30.38 -3.84
C LEU A 16 27.03 -31.42 -3.05
N VAL A 17 27.71 -32.30 -2.32
CA VAL A 17 27.08 -33.36 -1.52
C VAL A 17 26.94 -32.86 -0.08
N ILE A 18 25.70 -32.63 0.37
CA ILE A 18 25.40 -32.16 1.72
C ILE A 18 24.65 -33.26 2.47
N ASN A 19 25.22 -33.75 3.57
CA ASN A 19 24.66 -34.87 4.35
C ASN A 19 24.27 -36.07 3.45
N ASP A 20 25.18 -36.48 2.57
CA ASP A 20 25.01 -37.59 1.63
C ASP A 20 23.94 -37.37 0.55
N ILE A 21 23.39 -36.15 0.45
CA ILE A 21 22.40 -35.78 -0.57
C ILE A 21 23.09 -34.93 -1.64
N PRO A 22 23.09 -35.38 -2.92
CA PRO A 22 23.77 -34.67 -3.98
C PRO A 22 22.96 -33.49 -4.51
N TYR A 23 23.63 -32.35 -4.71
CA TYR A 23 23.08 -31.17 -5.36
C TYR A 23 23.88 -30.82 -6.61
N GLN A 24 23.23 -30.90 -7.76
CA GLN A 24 23.82 -30.57 -9.04
C GLN A 24 23.90 -29.05 -9.21
N CYS A 25 25.10 -28.53 -9.48
CA CYS A 25 25.32 -27.13 -9.79
C CYS A 25 26.35 -26.95 -10.92
N HIS A 26 26.39 -25.75 -11.48
CA HIS A 26 27.40 -25.41 -12.48
C HIS A 26 28.73 -25.07 -11.79
N LYS A 27 29.84 -25.68 -12.22
CA LYS A 27 31.17 -25.44 -11.63
C LYS A 27 31.54 -23.94 -11.54
N PRO A 28 31.27 -23.08 -12.54
CA PRO A 28 31.53 -21.63 -12.41
C PRO A 28 30.69 -20.93 -11.33
N VAL A 29 29.45 -21.38 -11.17
CA VAL A 29 28.49 -20.82 -10.18
C VAL A 29 28.98 -21.10 -8.77
N ILE A 30 29.32 -22.36 -8.44
CA ILE A 30 29.78 -22.71 -7.09
C ILE A 30 31.16 -22.13 -6.79
N TYR A 31 32.03 -22.06 -7.80
CA TYR A 31 33.34 -21.42 -7.71
C TYR A 31 33.23 -19.93 -7.37
N PHE A 32 32.27 -19.23 -7.95
CA PHE A 32 31.99 -17.83 -7.59
C PHE A 32 31.34 -17.72 -6.21
N LEU A 33 30.34 -18.56 -5.91
CA LEU A 33 29.50 -18.47 -4.73
C LEU A 33 30.26 -18.77 -3.42
N SER A 34 31.11 -19.80 -3.41
CA SER A 34 31.72 -20.36 -2.20
C SER A 34 33.24 -20.23 -2.24
N ALA A 35 33.81 -19.46 -1.32
CA ALA A 35 35.27 -19.36 -1.18
C ALA A 35 35.90 -20.70 -0.77
N VAL A 36 35.18 -21.52 0.00
CA VAL A 36 35.65 -22.84 0.44
C VAL A 36 35.74 -23.81 -0.73
N VAL A 37 34.66 -23.91 -1.53
CA VAL A 37 34.65 -24.80 -2.70
C VAL A 37 35.62 -24.30 -3.77
N ARG A 38 35.80 -22.98 -3.91
CA ARG A 38 36.83 -22.39 -4.79
C ARG A 38 38.22 -22.91 -4.44
N ASN A 39 38.65 -22.74 -3.18
CA ASN A 39 39.97 -23.19 -2.73
C ASN A 39 40.14 -24.71 -2.94
N PHE A 40 39.09 -25.50 -2.68
CA PHE A 40 39.11 -26.94 -2.92
C PHE A 40 39.29 -27.29 -4.41
N ILE A 41 38.59 -26.60 -5.32
CA ILE A 41 38.72 -26.80 -6.76
C ILE A 41 40.11 -26.40 -7.25
N ASP A 42 40.69 -25.33 -6.71
CA ASP A 42 42.04 -24.87 -7.05
C ASP A 42 43.10 -25.90 -6.65
N GLU A 43 42.96 -26.55 -5.50
CA GLU A 43 43.83 -27.64 -5.06
C GLU A 43 43.55 -28.97 -5.80
N ASN A 44 42.30 -29.20 -6.22
CA ASN A 44 41.83 -30.47 -6.80
C ASN A 44 41.06 -30.22 -8.11
N PRO A 45 41.72 -29.84 -9.21
CA PRO A 45 41.05 -29.38 -10.44
C PRO A 45 40.18 -30.45 -11.12
N ASN A 46 40.56 -31.72 -10.97
CA ASN A 46 39.86 -32.88 -11.54
C ASN A 46 38.66 -33.35 -10.68
N SER A 47 38.47 -32.78 -9.50
CA SER A 47 37.31 -33.12 -8.66
C SER A 47 36.00 -32.67 -9.31
N GLN A 48 35.00 -33.54 -9.21
CA GLN A 48 33.63 -33.30 -9.69
C GLN A 48 32.64 -33.12 -8.54
N SER A 49 33.05 -33.39 -7.30
CA SER A 49 32.19 -33.26 -6.13
C SER A 49 32.92 -32.73 -4.92
N TYR A 50 32.17 -32.09 -4.02
CA TYR A 50 32.62 -31.63 -2.71
C TYR A 50 31.64 -32.07 -1.63
N PHE A 51 32.15 -32.65 -0.54
CA PHE A 51 31.35 -33.20 0.54
C PHE A 51 31.37 -32.29 1.75
N ILE A 52 30.18 -32.01 2.30
CA ILE A 52 30.05 -31.22 3.51
C ILE A 52 28.90 -31.73 4.39
N ARG A 53 29.04 -31.58 5.70
CA ARG A 53 27.96 -31.84 6.66
C ARG A 53 27.44 -30.55 7.22
N ILE A 54 26.12 -30.38 7.17
CA ILE A 54 25.44 -29.17 7.64
C ILE A 54 24.20 -29.61 8.43
N GLU A 55 24.08 -29.14 9.67
CA GLU A 55 22.92 -29.49 10.51
C GLU A 55 21.61 -29.01 9.88
N ASP A 56 20.54 -29.78 10.07
CA ASP A 56 19.20 -29.49 9.55
C ASP A 56 19.06 -29.32 8.01
N ALA A 57 20.12 -29.56 7.21
CA ALA A 57 20.09 -29.36 5.76
C ALA A 57 18.95 -30.10 5.05
N ASN A 58 18.55 -31.26 5.60
CA ASN A 58 17.48 -32.08 5.06
C ASN A 58 16.10 -31.39 5.10
N LYS A 59 15.91 -30.41 5.99
CA LYS A 59 14.67 -29.61 6.05
C LYS A 59 14.62 -28.53 4.95
N TYR A 60 15.76 -28.19 4.35
CA TYR A 60 15.93 -27.03 3.48
C TYR A 60 16.38 -27.40 2.06
N HIS A 61 16.03 -28.60 1.56
CA HIS A 61 16.41 -29.06 0.22
C HIS A 61 16.06 -28.06 -0.90
N VAL A 62 14.83 -27.56 -0.93
CA VAL A 62 14.36 -26.61 -1.94
C VAL A 62 15.17 -25.31 -1.90
N LEU A 63 15.43 -24.81 -0.69
CA LEU A 63 16.21 -23.60 -0.44
C LEU A 63 17.64 -23.74 -0.96
N ILE A 64 18.31 -24.84 -0.62
CA ILE A 64 19.67 -25.14 -1.09
C ILE A 64 19.72 -25.19 -2.61
N SER A 65 18.78 -25.92 -3.24
CA SER A 65 18.71 -26.02 -4.70
C SER A 65 18.47 -24.67 -5.38
N GLN A 66 17.65 -23.78 -4.78
CA GLN A 66 17.42 -22.44 -5.31
C GLN A 66 18.67 -21.55 -5.20
N ILE A 67 19.38 -21.59 -4.06
CA ILE A 67 20.63 -20.85 -3.86
C ILE A 67 21.67 -21.28 -4.90
N LEU A 68 21.87 -22.58 -5.06
CA LEU A 68 22.84 -23.14 -6.02
C LEU A 68 22.46 -22.87 -7.49
N ALA A 69 21.19 -22.62 -7.77
CA ALA A 69 20.69 -22.26 -9.10
C ALA A 69 20.64 -20.73 -9.33
N PHE A 70 21.13 -19.90 -8.42
CA PHE A 70 21.04 -18.43 -8.49
C PHE A 70 19.60 -17.90 -8.68
N LYS A 71 18.60 -18.62 -8.14
CA LYS A 71 17.21 -18.18 -8.15
C LYS A 71 16.95 -17.21 -7.00
N THR A 72 15.88 -16.43 -7.10
CA THR A 72 15.39 -15.62 -5.96
C THR A 72 15.01 -16.56 -4.82
N VAL A 73 15.52 -16.25 -3.63
CA VAL A 73 15.33 -17.04 -2.42
C VAL A 73 14.61 -16.21 -1.36
N ILE A 74 13.61 -16.80 -0.72
CA ILE A 74 12.88 -16.19 0.40
C ILE A 74 13.45 -16.74 1.70
N PHE A 75 13.91 -15.85 2.57
CA PHE A 75 14.41 -16.20 3.88
C PHE A 75 13.33 -16.06 4.94
N SER A 76 13.19 -17.07 5.79
CA SER A 76 12.27 -17.07 6.92
C SER A 76 13.06 -17.07 8.23
N LYS A 77 12.37 -16.78 9.34
CA LYS A 77 12.94 -16.90 10.68
C LYS A 77 13.47 -18.31 10.95
N ASP A 78 12.80 -19.33 10.41
CA ASP A 78 13.17 -20.72 10.60
C ASP A 78 14.40 -21.09 9.78
N SER A 79 14.54 -20.60 8.55
CA SER A 79 15.71 -20.86 7.72
C SER A 79 16.94 -20.02 8.10
N TYR A 80 16.77 -18.94 8.89
CA TYR A 80 17.85 -18.02 9.26
C TYR A 80 19.09 -18.72 9.83
N LYS A 81 18.90 -19.55 10.87
CA LYS A 81 20.00 -20.27 11.54
C LYS A 81 20.71 -21.20 10.56
N PHE A 82 19.94 -21.91 9.75
CA PHE A 82 20.46 -22.78 8.71
C PHE A 82 21.29 -22.00 7.69
N ILE A 83 20.79 -20.86 7.17
CA ILE A 83 21.52 -20.06 6.17
C ILE A 83 22.77 -19.44 6.76
N GLN A 84 22.74 -19.01 8.02
CA GLN A 84 23.92 -18.50 8.72
C GLN A 84 25.01 -19.57 8.81
N GLN A 85 24.63 -20.80 9.17
CA GLN A 85 25.54 -21.94 9.21
C GLN A 85 26.03 -22.33 7.80
N PHE A 86 25.11 -22.42 6.84
CA PHE A 86 25.38 -22.74 5.43
C PHE A 86 26.35 -21.73 4.79
N SER A 87 26.12 -20.43 4.99
CA SER A 87 26.99 -19.34 4.54
C SER A 87 28.36 -19.42 5.18
N LYS A 88 28.43 -19.65 6.50
CA LYS A 88 29.69 -19.73 7.23
C LYS A 88 30.53 -20.94 6.80
N LEU A 89 29.91 -22.11 6.69
CA LEU A 89 30.59 -23.36 6.36
C LEU A 89 31.09 -23.41 4.91
N LEU A 90 30.36 -22.78 3.98
CA LEU A 90 30.77 -22.69 2.57
C LEU A 90 31.54 -21.40 2.25
N GLY A 91 31.74 -20.50 3.22
CA GLY A 91 32.39 -19.21 2.97
C GLY A 91 31.68 -18.38 1.89
N ILE A 92 30.34 -18.36 1.93
CA ILE A 92 29.51 -17.59 1.00
C ILE A 92 29.35 -16.17 1.57
N THR A 93 30.12 -15.22 1.03
CA THR A 93 30.11 -13.82 1.48
C THR A 93 28.85 -13.06 1.03
N PHE A 94 28.16 -13.56 0.01
CA PHE A 94 26.92 -12.96 -0.52
C PHE A 94 25.83 -12.73 0.55
N PHE A 95 25.80 -13.57 1.60
CA PHE A 95 24.82 -13.45 2.68
C PHE A 95 25.29 -12.60 3.87
N GLN A 96 26.55 -12.16 3.91
CA GLN A 96 27.13 -11.47 5.06
C GLN A 96 26.47 -10.12 5.35
N ASP A 97 26.02 -9.39 4.31
CA ASP A 97 25.32 -8.11 4.49
C ASP A 97 23.81 -8.27 4.72
N SER A 98 23.23 -9.36 4.21
CA SER A 98 21.78 -9.59 4.23
C SER A 98 21.29 -10.35 5.48
N LEU A 99 22.11 -11.21 6.09
CA LEU A 99 21.75 -11.97 7.30
C LEU A 99 21.66 -11.13 8.59
N PRO A 100 22.62 -10.25 8.94
CA PRO A 100 22.50 -9.40 10.13
C PRO A 100 21.28 -8.49 10.04
N THR A 101 21.06 -7.99 8.84
CA THR A 101 19.90 -7.22 8.40
C THR A 101 18.60 -8.01 8.65
N LEU A 102 18.47 -9.26 8.18
CA LEU A 102 17.36 -10.17 8.50
C LEU A 102 17.12 -10.35 10.01
N ASN A 103 18.17 -10.52 10.81
CA ASN A 103 18.07 -10.76 12.26
C ASN A 103 17.53 -9.55 13.03
N HIS A 104 17.99 -8.34 12.67
CA HIS A 104 17.50 -7.07 13.26
C HIS A 104 16.04 -6.80 12.86
N TYR A 105 15.68 -7.08 11.60
CA TYR A 105 14.35 -6.83 11.05
C TYR A 105 13.24 -7.73 11.64
N TYR A 106 13.48 -9.03 11.78
CA TYR A 106 12.39 -10.01 11.91
C TYR A 106 11.91 -10.28 13.33
N ILE A 107 12.81 -10.21 14.32
CA ILE A 107 12.51 -10.81 15.62
C ILE A 107 12.00 -9.77 16.62
N ASN A 108 12.52 -8.52 16.61
CA ASN A 108 12.19 -7.54 17.65
C ASN A 108 12.15 -6.04 17.22
N GLY A 109 12.62 -5.66 16.03
CA GLY A 109 12.85 -4.25 15.66
C GLY A 109 11.60 -3.36 15.74
N TYR A 110 10.48 -3.78 15.14
CA TYR A 110 9.27 -2.94 15.07
C TYR A 110 8.54 -2.81 16.41
N LYS A 111 8.69 -3.79 17.33
CA LYS A 111 8.12 -3.70 18.67
C LYS A 111 8.80 -2.62 19.52
N ASN A 112 10.02 -2.23 19.17
CA ASN A 112 10.80 -1.22 19.88
C ASN A 112 10.83 0.13 19.16
N CYS A 113 10.43 0.20 17.89
CA CYS A 113 10.29 1.46 17.16
C CYS A 113 9.13 2.31 17.72
N SER A 114 9.45 3.42 18.37
CA SER A 114 8.46 4.35 18.94
C SER A 114 7.55 4.97 17.88
N ILE A 115 8.12 5.32 16.73
CA ILE A 115 7.37 5.87 15.60
C ILE A 115 6.31 4.86 15.15
N MET A 116 6.68 3.59 14.94
CA MET A 116 5.73 2.54 14.56
C MET A 116 4.61 2.36 15.58
N LYS A 117 4.89 2.48 16.89
CA LYS A 117 3.86 2.46 17.93
C LYS A 117 2.87 3.61 17.78
N ASN A 118 3.36 4.81 17.48
CA ASN A 118 2.51 5.99 17.27
C ASN A 118 1.65 5.85 16.00
N LEU A 119 2.22 5.32 14.91
CA LEU A 119 1.47 5.05 13.68
C LEU A 119 0.35 4.01 13.90
N MET A 120 0.62 2.94 14.66
CA MET A 120 -0.43 1.98 15.06
C MET A 120 -1.43 2.59 16.05
N GLY A 121 -0.99 3.55 16.87
CA GLY A 121 -1.84 4.31 17.78
C GLY A 121 -2.92 5.11 17.07
N LEU A 122 -2.61 5.69 15.91
CA LEU A 122 -3.58 6.37 15.05
C LEU A 122 -4.73 5.45 14.61
N GLU A 123 -4.41 4.25 14.10
CA GLU A 123 -5.44 3.28 13.69
C GLU A 123 -6.35 2.90 14.87
N LYS A 124 -5.76 2.67 16.06
CA LYS A 124 -6.51 2.35 17.27
C LYS A 124 -7.44 3.50 17.67
N LEU A 125 -6.95 4.74 17.63
CA LEU A 125 -7.71 5.95 17.93
C LEU A 125 -8.95 6.08 17.01
N TYR A 126 -8.76 5.98 15.68
CA TYR A 126 -9.87 6.09 14.74
C TYR A 126 -10.90 4.97 14.92
N ARG A 127 -10.48 3.76 15.27
CA ARG A 127 -11.42 2.66 15.55
C ARG A 127 -12.19 2.89 16.86
N SER A 128 -11.54 3.42 17.90
CA SER A 128 -12.14 3.56 19.24
C SER A 128 -12.94 4.84 19.48
N VAL A 129 -12.77 5.89 18.66
CA VAL A 129 -13.46 7.17 18.89
C VAL A 129 -14.99 7.01 18.83
N THR A 130 -15.64 7.62 19.82
CA THR A 130 -17.09 7.76 20.00
C THR A 130 -17.38 9.16 20.58
N PHE A 131 -18.66 9.57 20.60
CA PHE A 131 -19.03 10.83 21.25
C PHE A 131 -18.75 10.82 22.76
N GLU A 132 -18.84 9.66 23.41
CA GLU A 132 -18.60 9.50 24.85
C GLU A 132 -17.13 9.72 25.24
N ASN A 133 -16.19 9.29 24.41
CA ASN A 133 -14.74 9.41 24.65
C ASN A 133 -14.07 10.52 23.83
N MET A 134 -14.85 11.48 23.32
CA MET A 134 -14.38 12.49 22.37
C MET A 134 -13.22 13.34 22.94
N LYS A 135 -13.33 13.77 24.20
CA LYS A 135 -12.28 14.59 24.85
C LYS A 135 -10.95 13.84 24.99
N ASP A 136 -11.00 12.57 25.36
CA ASP A 136 -9.80 11.74 25.49
C ASP A 136 -9.18 11.47 24.11
N SER A 137 -10.02 11.24 23.10
CA SER A 137 -9.60 11.06 21.72
C SER A 137 -8.93 12.32 21.16
N GLN A 138 -9.49 13.50 21.45
CA GLN A 138 -8.90 14.80 21.13
C GLN A 138 -7.54 14.98 21.82
N ASN A 139 -7.42 14.71 23.12
CA ASN A 139 -6.14 14.80 23.84
C ASN A 139 -5.08 13.86 23.23
N LEU A 140 -5.46 12.64 22.86
CA LEU A 140 -4.54 11.70 22.23
C LEU A 140 -4.13 12.15 20.83
N MET A 141 -5.06 12.71 20.04
CA MET A 141 -4.74 13.34 18.75
C MET A 141 -3.77 14.51 18.91
N SER A 142 -3.95 15.34 19.94
CA SER A 142 -3.02 16.45 20.28
C SER A 142 -1.60 15.94 20.52
N ASN A 143 -1.47 14.90 21.34
CA ASN A 143 -0.18 14.29 21.64
C ASN A 143 0.48 13.73 20.37
N LEU A 144 -0.31 13.13 19.47
CA LEU A 144 0.20 12.61 18.20
C LEU A 144 0.61 13.72 17.24
N LEU A 145 -0.11 14.85 17.20
CA LEU A 145 0.27 16.04 16.41
C LEU A 145 1.59 16.67 16.84
N ASN A 146 1.96 16.50 18.11
CA ASN A 146 3.26 16.94 18.62
C ASN A 146 4.42 16.01 18.22
N ILE A 147 4.13 14.78 17.79
CA ILE A 147 5.15 13.75 17.50
C ILE A 147 5.25 13.45 16.00
N LEU A 148 4.12 13.48 15.28
CA LEU A 148 4.01 13.13 13.87
C LEU A 148 3.69 14.38 13.05
N SER A 149 4.20 14.44 11.83
CA SER A 149 3.92 15.51 10.88
C SER A 149 2.43 15.57 10.52
N ALA A 150 1.97 16.80 10.29
CA ALA A 150 0.63 17.06 9.79
C ALA A 150 0.32 16.30 8.49
N GLN A 151 1.33 16.03 7.66
CA GLN A 151 1.18 15.27 6.42
C GLN A 151 0.85 13.80 6.69
N THR A 152 1.56 13.15 7.61
CA THR A 152 1.31 11.74 7.97
C THR A 152 -0.03 11.58 8.68
N ILE A 153 -0.39 12.50 9.59
CA ILE A 153 -1.71 12.48 10.23
C ILE A 153 -2.82 12.75 9.21
N ALA A 154 -2.63 13.68 8.27
CA ALA A 154 -3.60 13.92 7.21
C ALA A 154 -3.80 12.69 6.32
N HIS A 155 -2.73 11.96 5.99
CA HIS A 155 -2.83 10.72 5.23
C HIS A 155 -3.55 9.63 6.02
N SER A 156 -3.19 9.40 7.29
CA SER A 156 -3.88 8.42 8.14
C SER A 156 -5.35 8.78 8.35
N PHE A 157 -5.66 10.07 8.48
CA PHE A 157 -7.01 10.59 8.64
C PHE A 157 -7.87 10.35 7.40
N ILE A 158 -7.38 10.72 6.22
CA ILE A 158 -8.06 10.46 4.95
C ILE A 158 -8.28 8.95 4.76
N SER A 159 -7.28 8.14 5.12
CA SER A 159 -7.42 6.69 5.07
C SER A 159 -8.50 6.18 6.04
N ALA A 160 -8.56 6.72 7.26
CA ALA A 160 -9.59 6.36 8.21
C ALA A 160 -10.99 6.73 7.71
N CYS A 161 -11.15 7.90 7.07
CA CYS A 161 -12.40 8.30 6.43
C CYS A 161 -12.82 7.34 5.30
N MET A 162 -11.86 6.82 4.52
CA MET A 162 -12.14 5.82 3.47
C MET A 162 -12.49 4.45 4.08
N THR A 163 -11.82 4.05 5.16
CA THR A 163 -12.04 2.76 5.84
C THR A 163 -13.37 2.75 6.62
N LEU A 164 -13.73 3.85 7.28
CA LEU A 164 -14.90 3.98 8.17
C LEU A 164 -15.71 5.22 7.79
N PRO A 165 -16.37 5.25 6.60
CA PRO A 165 -17.05 6.44 6.10
C PRO A 165 -18.17 6.92 7.05
N TYR A 166 -18.87 5.99 7.70
CA TYR A 166 -19.91 6.30 8.68
C TYR A 166 -19.41 7.01 9.96
N LYS A 167 -18.09 7.07 10.21
CA LYS A 167 -17.48 7.79 11.33
C LYS A 167 -16.89 9.15 10.95
N ILE A 168 -17.06 9.61 9.71
CA ILE A 168 -16.46 10.88 9.24
C ILE A 168 -16.77 12.05 10.17
N GLU A 169 -18.00 12.17 10.69
CA GLU A 169 -18.37 13.24 11.63
C GLU A 169 -17.59 13.18 12.95
N LEU A 170 -17.43 11.98 13.53
CA LEU A 170 -16.60 11.78 14.73
C LEU A 170 -15.15 12.16 14.47
N PHE A 171 -14.63 11.82 13.29
CA PHE A 171 -13.26 12.16 12.91
C PHE A 171 -13.08 13.68 12.77
N LEU A 172 -14.04 14.36 12.15
CA LEU A 172 -14.03 15.81 12.02
C LEU A 172 -14.11 16.50 13.39
N GLU A 173 -15.02 16.08 14.26
CA GLU A 173 -15.13 16.61 15.63
C GLU A 173 -13.83 16.41 16.43
N MET A 174 -13.14 15.28 16.22
CA MET A 174 -11.86 15.00 16.87
C MET A 174 -10.74 15.97 16.43
N ILE A 175 -10.74 16.47 15.20
CA ILE A 175 -9.67 17.36 14.70
C ILE A 175 -9.97 18.85 14.87
N ILE A 176 -11.23 19.26 15.01
CA ILE A 176 -11.62 20.68 15.12
C ILE A 176 -11.07 21.34 16.39
N GLY A 177 -10.98 20.59 17.49
CA GLY A 177 -10.44 21.08 18.76
C GLY A 177 -8.91 21.15 18.84
N GLN A 178 -8.18 20.82 17.78
CA GLN A 178 -6.73 20.58 17.81
C GLN A 178 -5.99 21.56 16.88
N ASP A 179 -5.49 22.71 17.36
CA ASP A 179 -4.72 23.75 16.62
C ASP A 179 -4.44 23.43 15.13
N SER A 180 -5.49 23.55 14.31
CA SER A 180 -5.69 22.63 13.16
C SER A 180 -5.32 23.20 11.81
N PHE A 181 -4.84 24.44 11.74
CA PHE A 181 -4.67 25.11 10.45
C PHE A 181 -3.70 24.38 9.52
N THR A 182 -2.59 23.88 10.08
CA THR A 182 -1.59 23.11 9.34
C THR A 182 -2.12 21.75 8.93
N LEU A 183 -2.81 21.04 9.84
CA LEU A 183 -3.41 19.72 9.57
C LEU A 183 -4.51 19.83 8.51
N SER A 184 -5.43 20.79 8.65
CA SER A 184 -6.54 20.96 7.72
C SER A 184 -6.06 21.34 6.32
N LYS A 185 -4.99 22.14 6.20
CA LYS A 185 -4.35 22.40 4.91
C LYS A 185 -3.69 21.15 4.32
N ALA A 186 -3.07 20.31 5.14
CA ALA A 186 -2.49 19.06 4.69
C ALA A 186 -3.59 18.10 4.19
N ILE A 187 -4.72 18.00 4.91
CA ILE A 187 -5.89 17.22 4.49
C ILE A 187 -6.47 17.76 3.18
N ASP A 188 -6.68 19.08 3.06
CA ASP A 188 -7.22 19.70 1.84
C ASP A 188 -6.34 19.41 0.62
N ARG A 189 -5.02 19.59 0.76
CA ARG A 189 -4.05 19.30 -0.30
C ARG A 189 -4.07 17.83 -0.71
N LEU A 190 -4.05 16.91 0.25
CA LEU A 190 -4.05 15.47 -0.02
C LEU A 190 -5.36 15.02 -0.67
N ALA A 191 -6.51 15.45 -0.16
CA ALA A 191 -7.81 15.10 -0.71
C ALA A 191 -7.96 15.58 -2.16
N LYS A 192 -7.53 16.81 -2.47
CA LYS A 192 -7.50 17.34 -3.85
C LYS A 192 -6.60 16.53 -4.77
N LYS A 193 -5.42 16.10 -4.31
CA LYS A 193 -4.53 15.22 -5.08
C LYS A 193 -5.19 13.87 -5.39
N ILE A 194 -5.87 13.28 -4.40
CA ILE A 194 -6.60 12.01 -4.60
C ILE A 194 -7.70 12.18 -5.65
N ILE A 195 -8.46 13.29 -5.61
CA ILE A 195 -9.50 13.62 -6.59
C ILE A 195 -8.93 13.76 -8.00
N GLN A 196 -7.77 14.41 -8.15
CA GLN A 196 -7.12 14.62 -9.45
C GLN A 196 -6.55 13.32 -10.04
N GLY A 197 -6.08 12.41 -9.18
CA GLY A 197 -5.43 11.17 -9.60
C GLY A 197 -6.36 9.97 -9.71
N ASN A 198 -7.57 10.01 -9.16
CA ASN A 198 -8.44 8.85 -9.07
C ASN A 198 -9.92 9.23 -9.07
N GLU A 199 -10.68 8.80 -10.08
CA GLU A 199 -12.14 8.97 -10.09
C GLU A 199 -12.81 8.19 -8.96
N TRP A 200 -12.19 7.07 -8.54
CA TRP A 200 -12.77 6.12 -7.59
C TRP A 200 -13.17 6.84 -6.29
N HIS A 201 -12.27 7.58 -5.62
CA HIS A 201 -12.55 8.21 -4.30
C HIS A 201 -13.06 9.66 -4.36
N LYS A 202 -13.46 10.12 -5.55
CA LYS A 202 -13.76 11.55 -5.78
C LYS A 202 -14.93 12.04 -4.93
N ASN A 203 -15.98 11.23 -4.77
CA ASN A 203 -17.17 11.61 -4.03
C ASN A 203 -16.93 11.70 -2.52
N GLU A 204 -16.19 10.73 -1.97
CA GLU A 204 -15.80 10.71 -0.56
C GLU A 204 -14.94 11.91 -0.22
N MET A 205 -13.94 12.20 -1.06
CA MET A 205 -13.05 13.33 -0.85
C MET A 205 -13.79 14.66 -1.02
N ASN A 206 -14.73 14.77 -1.97
CA ASN A 206 -15.57 15.98 -2.11
C ASN A 206 -16.46 16.21 -0.89
N LEU A 207 -17.07 15.15 -0.34
CA LEU A 207 -17.85 15.25 0.89
C LEU A 207 -16.95 15.66 2.06
N LEU A 208 -15.80 15.01 2.20
CA LEU A 208 -14.83 15.32 3.25
C LEU A 208 -14.40 16.79 3.19
N LEU A 209 -14.04 17.28 2.00
CA LEU A 209 -13.66 18.68 1.78
C LEU A 209 -14.79 19.65 2.08
N LYS A 210 -16.03 19.31 1.70
CA LYS A 210 -17.22 20.11 2.01
C LYS A 210 -17.42 20.22 3.53
N LEU A 211 -17.44 19.08 4.23
CA LEU A 211 -17.62 19.04 5.67
C LEU A 211 -16.46 19.72 6.41
N LEU A 212 -15.22 19.55 5.94
CA LEU A 212 -14.05 20.28 6.46
C LEU A 212 -14.21 21.79 6.31
N ALA A 213 -14.66 22.28 5.15
CA ALA A 213 -14.88 23.71 4.93
C ALA A 213 -16.02 24.27 5.81
N GLU A 214 -17.08 23.49 6.03
CA GLU A 214 -18.17 23.84 6.94
C GLU A 214 -17.70 23.86 8.41
N SER A 215 -16.84 22.90 8.78
CA SER A 215 -16.27 22.76 10.13
C SER A 215 -15.42 23.94 10.58
N GLN A 216 -14.68 24.55 9.66
CA GLN A 216 -13.82 25.70 9.96
C GLN A 216 -14.63 26.98 10.24
N ASN A 217 -15.91 27.01 9.87
CA ASN A 217 -16.77 28.19 9.96
C ASN A 217 -17.80 28.12 11.10
N LYS A 218 -18.02 26.98 11.77
CA LYS A 218 -19.02 26.81 12.86
C LYS A 218 -18.58 25.80 13.92
N LYS A 219 -18.89 26.07 15.20
CA LYS A 219 -18.90 25.04 16.26
C LYS A 219 -19.97 23.99 15.90
N TYR A 220 -19.61 22.71 15.95
CA TYR A 220 -20.30 21.58 15.29
C TYR A 220 -21.74 21.25 15.73
N HIS A 221 -22.35 22.01 16.63
CA HIS A 221 -23.72 21.77 17.06
C HIS A 221 -24.80 22.14 16.02
N THR A 222 -24.43 22.55 14.79
CA THR A 222 -25.40 23.03 13.80
C THR A 222 -25.19 22.56 12.37
N VAL A 223 -24.17 21.73 12.07
CA VAL A 223 -24.16 21.00 10.80
C VAL A 223 -25.07 19.79 10.98
N GLN A 224 -26.38 20.04 11.02
CA GLN A 224 -27.31 19.04 10.52
C GLN A 224 -26.88 18.83 9.08
N ILE A 225 -26.24 17.69 8.78
CA ILE A 225 -26.36 17.17 7.43
C ILE A 225 -27.87 17.10 7.25
N SER A 226 -28.42 18.02 6.45
CA SER A 226 -29.74 17.81 5.93
C SER A 226 -29.64 16.46 5.24
N HIS A 227 -30.14 15.41 5.90
CA HIS A 227 -30.78 14.32 5.19
C HIS A 227 -31.64 15.07 4.19
N ARG A 228 -31.22 15.10 2.92
CA ARG A 228 -31.88 15.94 1.93
C ARG A 228 -33.37 15.80 2.15
N ASP A 229 -34.03 16.93 2.32
CA ASP A 229 -35.48 17.02 2.27
C ASP A 229 -35.95 16.32 1.00
N THR A 230 -36.25 15.04 1.10
CA THR A 230 -37.04 14.35 0.11
C THR A 230 -38.47 14.52 0.57
N ASN A 231 -39.03 15.70 0.27
CA ASN A 231 -40.47 15.94 0.22
C ASN A 231 -41.11 15.10 -0.92
N SER A 232 -40.83 13.81 -0.93
CA SER A 232 -41.43 12.82 -1.80
C SER A 232 -41.75 11.64 -0.89
N GLU A 233 -43.03 11.47 -0.58
CA GLU A 233 -43.59 10.34 0.18
C GLU A 233 -43.24 8.96 -0.44
N GLU A 234 -42.56 8.92 -1.60
CA GLU A 234 -42.05 7.73 -2.27
C GLU A 234 -40.68 7.22 -1.77
N ASN A 235 -39.92 7.97 -0.94
CA ASN A 235 -38.54 7.63 -0.52
C ASN A 235 -38.36 7.18 0.95
N GLU A 236 -39.41 7.22 1.78
CA GLU A 236 -39.36 6.76 3.18
C GLU A 236 -38.85 5.31 3.42
N PRO A 237 -39.08 4.32 2.53
CA PRO A 237 -38.65 2.95 2.80
C PRO A 237 -37.13 2.81 2.92
N ASN A 238 -36.37 3.59 2.16
CA ASN A 238 -34.94 3.36 1.98
C ASN A 238 -34.10 3.73 3.22
N TYR A 239 -34.40 4.85 3.89
CA TYR A 239 -33.71 5.24 5.13
C TYR A 239 -33.95 4.25 6.27
N PHE A 240 -35.18 3.75 6.35
CA PHE A 240 -35.58 2.83 7.41
C PHE A 240 -34.87 1.47 7.29
N TYR A 241 -34.78 0.88 6.08
CA TYR A 241 -34.01 -0.36 5.87
C TYR A 241 -32.52 -0.21 6.14
N ILE A 242 -31.96 0.95 5.80
CA ILE A 242 -30.56 1.30 6.07
C ILE A 242 -30.28 1.23 7.58
N GLU A 243 -31.12 1.85 8.41
CA GLU A 243 -30.94 1.86 9.87
C GLU A 243 -31.10 0.47 10.49
N ILE A 244 -32.06 -0.33 10.00
CA ILE A 244 -32.23 -1.73 10.43
C ILE A 244 -30.97 -2.54 10.17
N ILE A 245 -30.44 -2.46 8.96
CA ILE A 245 -29.26 -3.22 8.56
C ILE A 245 -28.03 -2.74 9.33
N ARG A 246 -27.82 -1.43 9.49
CA ARG A 246 -26.73 -0.87 10.29
C ARG A 246 -26.72 -1.39 11.73
N LYS A 247 -27.90 -1.54 12.33
CA LYS A 247 -28.07 -2.05 13.70
C LYS A 247 -28.06 -3.58 13.78
N ASP A 248 -27.96 -4.27 12.64
CA ASP A 248 -28.11 -5.72 12.49
C ASP A 248 -29.42 -6.23 13.17
N ASN A 249 -30.50 -5.44 13.06
CA ASN A 249 -31.79 -5.71 13.69
C ASN A 249 -32.64 -6.68 12.86
N VAL A 250 -32.36 -7.97 13.03
CA VAL A 250 -33.02 -9.04 12.28
C VAL A 250 -34.53 -9.15 12.50
N GLU A 251 -35.01 -8.86 13.71
CA GLU A 251 -36.43 -8.99 14.06
C GLU A 251 -37.28 -7.98 13.27
N GLU A 252 -36.79 -6.76 13.17
CA GLU A 252 -37.44 -5.70 12.41
C GLU A 252 -37.34 -6.01 10.92
N LEU A 253 -36.16 -6.39 10.42
CA LEU A 253 -36.00 -6.79 9.02
C LEU A 253 -36.98 -7.90 8.61
N GLN A 254 -37.15 -8.92 9.46
CA GLN A 254 -38.01 -10.07 9.18
C GLN A 254 -39.48 -9.67 8.98
N LYS A 255 -40.01 -8.75 9.78
CA LYS A 255 -41.38 -8.24 9.63
C LYS A 255 -41.63 -7.66 8.24
N TYR A 256 -40.63 -6.97 7.67
CA TYR A 256 -40.72 -6.35 6.36
C TYR A 256 -40.44 -7.29 5.21
N VAL A 257 -39.49 -8.21 5.38
CA VAL A 257 -39.23 -9.24 4.37
C VAL A 257 -40.51 -10.06 4.15
N ILE A 258 -41.19 -10.48 5.22
CA ILE A 258 -42.46 -11.21 5.14
C ILE A 258 -43.57 -10.38 4.47
N SER A 259 -43.66 -9.07 4.74
CA SER A 259 -44.71 -8.22 4.17
C SER A 259 -44.55 -7.99 2.65
N LYS A 260 -43.33 -8.11 2.11
CA LYS A 260 -43.05 -7.93 0.68
C LYS A 260 -42.78 -9.23 -0.10
N THR A 261 -42.43 -10.34 0.55
CA THR A 261 -42.23 -11.64 -0.11
C THR A 261 -43.50 -12.24 -0.69
N ASN A 262 -44.69 -11.72 -0.37
CA ASN A 262 -45.95 -12.15 -0.98
C ASN A 262 -46.06 -11.83 -2.49
N ASN A 263 -45.15 -11.01 -3.04
CA ASN A 263 -45.00 -10.76 -4.48
C ASN A 263 -43.58 -11.16 -4.93
N ASP A 264 -43.37 -12.45 -5.24
CA ASP A 264 -42.05 -13.04 -5.57
C ASP A 264 -41.30 -12.34 -6.73
N GLN A 265 -41.97 -11.55 -7.56
CA GLN A 265 -41.34 -10.81 -8.67
C GLN A 265 -40.54 -9.57 -8.24
N GLN A 266 -40.56 -9.15 -6.96
CA GLN A 266 -39.88 -7.92 -6.50
C GLN A 266 -38.56 -8.11 -5.75
N LYS A 267 -38.15 -9.35 -5.40
CA LYS A 267 -36.91 -9.61 -4.62
C LYS A 267 -35.65 -9.12 -5.34
N ASP A 268 -35.58 -9.33 -6.65
CA ASP A 268 -34.48 -8.86 -7.49
C ASP A 268 -34.44 -7.33 -7.67
N GLN A 269 -35.44 -6.60 -7.20
CA GLN A 269 -35.53 -5.14 -7.31
C GLN A 269 -35.29 -4.39 -5.99
N TRP A 270 -35.00 -5.08 -4.88
CA TRP A 270 -34.72 -4.44 -3.59
C TRP A 270 -33.35 -3.75 -3.57
N VAL A 271 -33.37 -2.53 -4.09
CA VAL A 271 -32.26 -1.61 -4.23
C VAL A 271 -32.19 -0.68 -3.03
N ILE A 272 -30.98 -0.47 -2.51
CA ILE A 272 -30.68 0.56 -1.54
C ILE A 272 -29.97 1.72 -2.22
N ILE A 273 -30.37 2.94 -1.87
CA ILE A 273 -29.59 4.15 -2.16
C ILE A 273 -28.86 4.51 -0.87
N PRO A 274 -27.53 4.31 -0.77
CA PRO A 274 -26.79 4.57 0.46
C PRO A 274 -26.97 6.02 0.95
N SER A 275 -26.70 6.26 2.24
CA SER A 275 -26.75 7.62 2.77
C SER A 275 -25.55 8.44 2.27
N ASP A 276 -25.66 9.77 2.40
CA ASP A 276 -24.54 10.67 2.06
C ASP A 276 -23.30 10.40 2.92
N CYS A 277 -23.47 9.93 4.17
CA CYS A 277 -22.37 9.57 5.07
C CYS A 277 -21.71 8.23 4.73
N GLU A 278 -22.36 7.42 3.89
CA GLU A 278 -21.86 6.15 3.37
C GLU A 278 -21.40 6.27 1.94
N ARG A 279 -21.16 7.48 1.43
CA ARG A 279 -20.48 7.62 0.15
C ARG A 279 -19.14 6.91 0.27
N CYS A 280 -19.10 5.72 -0.30
CA CYS A 280 -17.92 4.99 -0.69
C CYS A 280 -18.14 4.66 -2.17
N SER A 281 -17.12 4.88 -2.95
CA SER A 281 -16.91 4.50 -4.32
C SER A 281 -17.25 3.06 -4.65
N LEU A 282 -17.13 2.15 -3.68
CA LEU A 282 -17.62 0.78 -3.78
C LEU A 282 -19.14 0.70 -3.91
N LEU A 283 -19.86 1.65 -3.31
CA LEU A 283 -21.32 1.71 -3.25
C LEU A 283 -21.92 2.52 -4.41
N TYR A 284 -21.14 3.42 -5.02
CA TYR A 284 -21.58 4.28 -6.13
C TYR A 284 -20.72 4.06 -7.38
N ASN A 285 -21.11 3.09 -8.20
CA ASN A 285 -20.50 2.90 -9.51
C ASN A 285 -21.18 3.81 -10.55
N HIS A 286 -20.40 4.55 -11.35
CA HIS A 286 -20.85 5.64 -12.23
C HIS A 286 -21.67 5.20 -13.45
N ASN A 287 -21.84 3.90 -13.69
CA ASN A 287 -22.71 3.40 -14.74
C ASN A 287 -24.15 3.29 -14.22
N TRP A 288 -24.83 4.44 -14.19
CA TRP A 288 -26.24 4.62 -13.79
C TRP A 288 -27.26 3.77 -14.55
N SER A 289 -26.85 2.96 -15.51
CA SER A 289 -27.76 2.16 -16.32
C SER A 289 -28.01 0.73 -15.82
N TYR A 290 -27.15 0.10 -15.00
CA TYR A 290 -27.33 -1.36 -14.72
C TYR A 290 -26.86 -1.94 -13.37
N ASN A 291 -26.44 -1.16 -12.35
CA ASN A 291 -25.89 -1.79 -11.14
C ASN A 291 -26.26 -1.07 -9.84
N HIS A 292 -27.54 -1.08 -9.52
CA HIS A 292 -28.06 -0.62 -8.24
C HIS A 292 -27.67 -1.56 -7.09
N MET A 293 -27.18 -0.99 -5.98
CA MET A 293 -26.79 -1.74 -4.78
C MET A 293 -27.97 -2.51 -4.21
N LYS A 294 -27.83 -3.83 -4.03
CA LYS A 294 -28.88 -4.66 -3.45
C LYS A 294 -28.84 -4.65 -1.93
N ILE A 295 -29.99 -4.89 -1.31
CA ILE A 295 -30.10 -4.98 0.16
C ILE A 295 -29.11 -5.99 0.77
N ILE A 296 -28.88 -7.12 0.10
CA ILE A 296 -27.98 -8.18 0.55
C ILE A 296 -26.51 -7.75 0.45
N ASP A 297 -26.16 -7.01 -0.60
CA ASP A 297 -24.85 -6.39 -0.77
C ASP A 297 -24.59 -5.34 0.31
N TYR A 298 -25.64 -4.61 0.70
CA TYR A 298 -25.55 -3.60 1.75
C TYR A 298 -25.40 -4.23 3.13
N ALA A 299 -26.15 -5.30 3.42
CA ALA A 299 -25.93 -6.10 4.63
C ALA A 299 -24.52 -6.71 4.68
N ALA A 300 -23.98 -7.16 3.55
CA ALA A 300 -22.60 -7.64 3.46
C ALA A 300 -21.59 -6.51 3.75
N PHE A 301 -21.79 -5.34 3.15
CA PHE A 301 -20.93 -4.16 3.35
C PHE A 301 -20.94 -3.66 4.80
N CYS A 302 -22.11 -3.62 5.44
CA CYS A 302 -22.23 -3.25 6.85
C CYS A 302 -21.71 -4.33 7.81
N GLY A 303 -21.44 -5.55 7.32
CA GLY A 303 -21.06 -6.68 8.16
C GLY A 303 -22.20 -7.21 9.03
N SER A 304 -23.45 -6.95 8.65
CA SER A 304 -24.67 -7.26 9.39
C SER A 304 -25.06 -8.73 9.23
N SER A 305 -24.35 -9.60 9.96
CA SER A 305 -24.46 -11.06 9.80
C SER A 305 -25.87 -11.62 10.03
N LYS A 306 -26.64 -11.09 10.99
CA LYS A 306 -27.99 -11.61 11.27
C LYS A 306 -28.94 -11.23 10.14
N CYS A 307 -28.93 -9.96 9.74
CA CYS A 307 -29.70 -9.46 8.61
C CYS A 307 -29.33 -10.19 7.31
N PHE A 308 -28.03 -10.39 7.06
CA PHE A 308 -27.54 -11.09 5.87
C PHE A 308 -28.05 -12.54 5.81
N ARG A 309 -27.91 -13.31 6.91
CA ARG A 309 -28.45 -14.68 6.97
C ARG A 309 -29.96 -14.72 6.75
N GLN A 310 -30.69 -13.77 7.34
CA GLN A 310 -32.15 -13.71 7.18
C GLN A 310 -32.55 -13.43 5.74
N LEU A 311 -31.81 -12.60 5.01
CA LEU A 311 -32.02 -12.35 3.59
C LEU A 311 -31.74 -13.62 2.77
N VAL A 312 -30.65 -14.33 3.04
CA VAL A 312 -30.34 -15.61 2.37
C VAL A 312 -31.45 -16.65 2.59
N ILE A 313 -31.95 -16.81 3.82
CA ILE A 313 -33.06 -17.73 4.14
C ILE A 313 -34.34 -17.39 3.37
N ASN A 314 -34.56 -16.10 3.05
CA ASN A 314 -35.71 -15.63 2.27
C ASN A 314 -35.46 -15.59 0.75
N ASN A 315 -34.45 -16.32 0.27
CA ASN A 315 -34.08 -16.44 -1.15
C ASN A 315 -33.66 -15.12 -1.81
N PHE A 316 -32.99 -14.22 -1.07
CA PHE A 316 -32.26 -13.12 -1.70
C PHE A 316 -30.95 -13.65 -2.27
N TYR A 317 -30.72 -13.43 -3.56
CA TYR A 317 -29.56 -13.97 -4.27
C TYR A 317 -28.33 -13.08 -4.14
N PHE A 318 -27.16 -13.72 -4.13
CA PHE A 318 -25.88 -13.04 -4.21
C PHE A 318 -25.68 -12.41 -5.60
N THR A 319 -25.04 -11.25 -5.60
CA THR A 319 -24.61 -10.55 -6.80
C THR A 319 -23.13 -10.82 -7.07
N LYS A 320 -22.66 -10.50 -8.27
CA LYS A 320 -21.23 -10.51 -8.63
C LYS A 320 -20.34 -9.71 -7.68
N ASN A 321 -20.90 -8.75 -6.94
CA ASN A 321 -20.16 -7.85 -6.05
C ASN A 321 -20.31 -8.22 -4.57
N THR A 322 -21.21 -9.14 -4.19
CA THR A 322 -21.46 -9.50 -2.79
C THR A 322 -20.18 -9.85 -2.06
N ILE A 323 -19.25 -10.58 -2.69
CA ILE A 323 -17.97 -10.92 -2.04
C ILE A 323 -17.08 -9.71 -1.77
N LYS A 324 -17.07 -8.72 -2.68
CA LYS A 324 -16.32 -7.47 -2.49
C LYS A 324 -16.89 -6.68 -1.31
N TYR A 325 -18.21 -6.62 -1.21
CA TYR A 325 -18.90 -6.01 -0.07
C TYR A 325 -18.68 -6.77 1.23
N ALA A 326 -18.72 -8.10 1.22
CA ALA A 326 -18.45 -8.94 2.39
C ALA A 326 -17.02 -8.73 2.91
N ILE A 327 -16.05 -8.67 2.00
CA ILE A 327 -14.64 -8.38 2.35
C ILE A 327 -14.48 -6.95 2.86
N ALA A 328 -15.19 -5.99 2.27
CA ALA A 328 -15.22 -4.61 2.74
C ALA A 328 -15.84 -4.47 4.14
N GLY A 329 -16.91 -5.20 4.43
CA GLY A 329 -17.56 -5.22 5.75
C GLY A 329 -16.77 -6.00 6.79
N GLY A 330 -15.90 -6.92 6.36
CA GLY A 330 -14.96 -7.63 7.23
C GLY A 330 -15.59 -8.67 8.16
N ASN A 331 -16.87 -9.02 7.95
CA ASN A 331 -17.53 -10.03 8.76
C ASN A 331 -17.16 -11.44 8.27
N VAL A 332 -16.41 -12.17 9.10
CA VAL A 332 -15.91 -13.52 8.79
C VAL A 332 -17.03 -14.51 8.49
N GLU A 333 -18.18 -14.38 9.14
CA GLU A 333 -19.32 -15.28 8.90
C GLU A 333 -19.91 -15.08 7.50
N ILE A 334 -20.11 -13.83 7.07
CA ILE A 334 -20.60 -13.50 5.73
C ILE A 334 -19.62 -14.02 4.67
N ILE A 335 -18.31 -13.86 4.90
CA ILE A 335 -17.27 -14.34 3.98
C ILE A 335 -17.29 -15.87 3.86
N ARG A 336 -17.46 -16.58 4.99
CA ARG A 336 -17.59 -18.05 4.99
C ARG A 336 -18.83 -18.52 4.24
N LEU A 337 -19.96 -17.82 4.39
CA LEU A 337 -21.16 -18.11 3.60
C LEU A 337 -20.89 -17.91 2.11
N CYS A 338 -20.23 -16.82 1.71
CA CYS A 338 -19.83 -16.61 0.31
C CYS A 338 -18.91 -17.73 -0.21
N GLU A 339 -17.98 -18.23 0.62
CA GLU A 339 -17.10 -19.35 0.26
C GLU A 339 -17.85 -20.69 0.13
N GLN A 340 -18.88 -20.94 0.94
CA GLN A 340 -19.70 -22.15 0.79
C GLN A 340 -20.44 -22.14 -0.56
N TYR A 341 -21.01 -20.99 -0.94
CA TYR A 341 -21.66 -20.81 -2.25
C TYR A 341 -20.68 -20.91 -3.43
N GLU A 342 -19.40 -20.55 -3.25
CA GLU A 342 -18.35 -20.78 -4.27
C GLU A 342 -18.17 -22.27 -4.60
N ARG A 343 -18.40 -23.18 -3.63
CA ARG A 343 -18.10 -24.62 -3.75
C ARG A 343 -19.30 -25.48 -4.19
N ASP A 344 -20.52 -24.96 -4.12
CA ASP A 344 -21.74 -25.74 -4.34
C ASP A 344 -22.33 -25.50 -5.74
N GLU A 345 -22.02 -26.39 -6.68
CA GLU A 345 -22.51 -26.39 -8.07
C GLU A 345 -24.04 -26.58 -8.20
N GLN A 346 -24.76 -26.98 -7.14
CA GLN A 346 -26.22 -27.13 -7.21
C GLN A 346 -26.96 -25.82 -6.89
N LEU A 347 -26.41 -24.98 -6.01
CA LEU A 347 -26.93 -23.62 -5.73
C LEU A 347 -26.77 -22.68 -6.94
N PHE A 348 -25.84 -23.00 -7.84
CA PHE A 348 -25.54 -22.29 -9.09
C PHE A 348 -26.74 -22.13 -10.04
N GLN A 349 -27.70 -23.05 -10.01
CA GLN A 349 -28.86 -22.98 -10.91
C GLN A 349 -29.82 -21.81 -10.57
N THR A 350 -29.64 -21.16 -9.41
CA THR A 350 -30.54 -20.09 -8.94
C THR A 350 -29.93 -18.69 -8.95
N SER A 351 -28.59 -18.57 -9.00
CA SER A 351 -27.89 -17.29 -9.11
C SER A 351 -27.05 -17.24 -10.39
N ASN A 352 -27.31 -16.29 -11.30
CA ASN A 352 -26.62 -16.13 -12.59
C ASN A 352 -25.11 -15.78 -12.49
N TYR A 353 -24.46 -15.85 -11.32
CA TYR A 353 -23.09 -15.37 -11.11
C TYR A 353 -22.25 -16.28 -10.22
N ILE A 354 -21.02 -16.57 -10.67
CA ILE A 354 -19.97 -17.25 -9.90
C ILE A 354 -19.39 -16.26 -8.89
N ILE A 355 -19.40 -16.59 -7.59
CA ILE A 355 -18.59 -15.87 -6.60
C ILE A 355 -17.12 -16.23 -6.83
N ASN A 356 -16.28 -15.21 -6.99
CA ASN A 356 -14.85 -15.39 -7.17
C ASN A 356 -14.09 -14.41 -6.27
N PHE A 357 -13.19 -14.95 -5.45
CA PHE A 357 -12.32 -14.17 -4.58
C PHE A 357 -11.22 -13.42 -5.33
N SER A 358 -10.98 -13.68 -6.62
CA SER A 358 -9.95 -13.00 -7.41
C SER A 358 -10.06 -11.48 -7.30
N ASN A 359 -8.92 -10.79 -7.14
CA ASN A 359 -8.82 -9.34 -7.04
C ASN A 359 -9.60 -8.74 -5.85
N THR A 360 -9.76 -9.49 -4.76
CA THR A 360 -10.43 -8.97 -3.56
C THR A 360 -9.46 -8.50 -2.47
N LEU A 361 -8.18 -8.84 -2.59
CA LEU A 361 -7.12 -8.43 -1.68
C LEU A 361 -7.03 -6.91 -1.50
N GLU A 362 -7.20 -6.13 -2.57
CA GLU A 362 -7.18 -4.66 -2.50
C GLU A 362 -8.31 -4.11 -1.61
N TYR A 363 -9.50 -4.70 -1.65
CA TYR A 363 -10.61 -4.29 -0.77
C TYR A 363 -10.29 -4.60 0.70
N ALA A 364 -9.71 -5.76 0.99
CA ALA A 364 -9.30 -6.11 2.34
C ALA A 364 -8.23 -5.14 2.87
N MET A 365 -7.29 -4.70 2.02
CA MET A 365 -6.29 -3.68 2.36
C MET A 365 -6.92 -2.30 2.57
N MET A 366 -7.82 -1.88 1.68
CA MET A 366 -8.51 -0.58 1.74
C MET A 366 -9.35 -0.40 3.01
N PHE A 367 -10.06 -1.45 3.41
CA PHE A 367 -10.86 -1.45 4.64
C PHE A 367 -10.08 -1.88 5.89
N ASN A 368 -8.74 -1.97 5.80
CA ASN A 368 -7.86 -2.29 6.92
C ASN A 368 -8.22 -3.60 7.64
N HIS A 369 -8.71 -4.60 6.91
CA HIS A 369 -9.05 -5.92 7.45
C HIS A 369 -7.86 -6.87 7.39
N HIS A 370 -6.84 -6.59 8.20
CA HIS A 370 -5.59 -7.36 8.23
C HIS A 370 -5.79 -8.89 8.30
N ASN A 371 -6.68 -9.40 9.18
CA ASN A 371 -6.94 -10.85 9.26
C ASN A 371 -7.44 -11.46 7.95
N ILE A 372 -8.25 -10.71 7.17
CA ILE A 372 -8.74 -11.15 5.86
C ILE A 372 -7.61 -11.07 4.84
N VAL A 373 -6.75 -10.04 4.90
CA VAL A 373 -5.55 -9.96 4.07
C VAL A 373 -4.65 -11.18 4.28
N GLU A 374 -4.37 -11.55 5.53
CA GLU A 374 -3.58 -12.74 5.87
C GLU A 374 -4.24 -14.00 5.28
N TRP A 375 -5.54 -14.17 5.48
CA TRP A 375 -6.29 -15.32 4.96
C TRP A 375 -6.30 -15.40 3.43
N LEU A 376 -6.53 -14.29 2.72
CA LEU A 376 -6.54 -14.23 1.25
C LEU A 376 -5.16 -14.57 0.66
N ILE A 377 -4.09 -14.18 1.34
CA ILE A 377 -2.72 -14.48 0.92
C ILE A 377 -2.40 -15.96 1.17
N ASP A 378 -2.63 -16.44 2.39
CA ASP A 378 -2.22 -17.79 2.81
C ASP A 378 -3.04 -18.90 2.18
N PHE A 379 -4.35 -18.69 1.97
CA PHE A 379 -5.27 -19.76 1.56
C PHE A 379 -5.86 -19.56 0.16
N LYS A 380 -5.94 -18.32 -0.36
CA LYS A 380 -6.46 -18.04 -1.70
C LYS A 380 -5.36 -17.68 -2.71
N GLY A 381 -4.10 -17.62 -2.30
CA GLY A 381 -2.94 -17.47 -3.20
C GLY A 381 -2.92 -16.15 -3.98
N GLN A 382 -3.46 -15.07 -3.40
CA GLN A 382 -3.59 -13.76 -4.07
C GLN A 382 -2.31 -12.91 -4.04
N GLU A 383 -1.16 -13.48 -3.67
CA GLU A 383 0.11 -12.74 -3.55
C GLU A 383 0.84 -12.52 -4.90
N LYS A 384 0.23 -12.86 -6.05
CA LYS A 384 0.92 -12.94 -7.34
C LYS A 384 1.54 -11.62 -7.82
N ASP A 385 0.97 -10.46 -7.45
CA ASP A 385 1.42 -9.11 -7.85
C ASP A 385 1.85 -8.23 -6.67
N ALA A 386 2.87 -8.67 -5.91
CA ALA A 386 3.34 -7.98 -4.71
C ALA A 386 3.69 -6.48 -4.90
N MET A 387 4.12 -6.05 -6.10
CA MET A 387 4.49 -4.65 -6.35
C MET A 387 3.31 -3.69 -6.17
N ASN A 388 2.12 -4.08 -6.65
CA ASN A 388 0.90 -3.30 -6.47
C ASN A 388 0.46 -3.28 -5.00
N HIS A 389 0.75 -4.35 -4.25
CA HIS A 389 0.39 -4.43 -2.84
C HIS A 389 1.15 -3.41 -2.00
N TYR A 390 2.45 -3.17 -2.26
CA TYR A 390 3.20 -2.17 -1.49
C TYR A 390 2.64 -0.76 -1.64
N ASP A 391 2.26 -0.36 -2.86
CA ASP A 391 1.61 0.93 -3.12
C ASP A 391 0.26 1.02 -2.40
N THR A 392 -0.58 0.00 -2.55
CA THR A 392 -1.91 -0.09 -1.91
C THR A 392 -1.83 -0.03 -0.39
N ILE A 393 -0.87 -0.74 0.22
CA ILE A 393 -0.67 -0.76 1.67
C ILE A 393 -0.36 0.66 2.19
N ILE A 394 0.53 1.39 1.52
CA ILE A 394 0.85 2.78 1.93
C ILE A 394 -0.29 3.73 1.60
N LYS A 395 -0.90 3.61 0.41
CA LYS A 395 -2.05 4.42 -0.03
C LYS A 395 -3.17 4.42 1.02
N TYR A 396 -3.49 3.25 1.58
CA TYR A 396 -4.53 3.06 2.60
C TYR A 396 -3.97 2.97 4.03
N PHE A 397 -2.74 3.45 4.24
CA PHE A 397 -2.09 3.57 5.55
C PHE A 397 -2.22 2.30 6.41
N ASN A 398 -2.13 1.13 5.79
CA ASN A 398 -2.42 -0.17 6.42
C ASN A 398 -1.15 -0.73 7.09
N ILE A 399 -0.78 -0.12 8.22
CA ILE A 399 0.46 -0.44 8.94
C ILE A 399 0.52 -1.91 9.38
N LYS A 400 -0.61 -2.52 9.77
CA LYS A 400 -0.64 -3.95 10.15
C LYS A 400 -0.29 -4.86 8.97
N THR A 401 -0.83 -4.58 7.78
CA THR A 401 -0.51 -5.36 6.58
C THR A 401 0.95 -5.12 6.16
N LEU A 402 1.46 -3.90 6.28
CA LEU A 402 2.89 -3.64 6.09
C LEU A 402 3.74 -4.54 7.00
N LEU A 403 3.43 -4.58 8.30
CA LEU A 403 4.15 -5.43 9.25
C LEU A 403 3.99 -6.91 8.93
N PHE A 404 2.84 -7.36 8.44
CA PHE A 404 2.65 -8.73 7.95
C PHE A 404 3.57 -9.06 6.77
N TYR A 405 3.69 -8.18 5.78
CA TYR A 405 4.62 -8.36 4.66
C TYR A 405 6.08 -8.39 5.14
N LEU A 406 6.46 -7.49 6.06
CA LEU A 406 7.81 -7.53 6.64
C LEU A 406 8.09 -8.85 7.38
N LYS A 407 7.11 -9.36 8.15
CA LYS A 407 7.20 -10.67 8.83
C LYS A 407 7.27 -11.86 7.87
N ARG A 408 6.93 -11.70 6.60
CA ARG A 408 7.05 -12.72 5.54
C ARG A 408 8.34 -12.58 4.72
N GLY A 409 9.13 -11.55 4.97
CA GLY A 409 10.45 -11.39 4.34
C GLY A 409 10.47 -10.48 3.14
N HIS A 410 9.41 -9.73 2.92
CA HIS A 410 9.42 -8.68 1.91
C HIS A 410 10.44 -7.63 2.29
N ASN A 411 11.19 -7.16 1.30
CA ASN A 411 12.22 -6.16 1.48
C ASN A 411 11.60 -4.81 1.90
N PRO A 412 11.98 -4.21 3.05
CA PRO A 412 11.55 -2.88 3.45
C PRO A 412 11.71 -1.79 2.38
N ASN A 413 12.73 -1.93 1.51
CA ASN A 413 12.99 -1.00 0.42
C ASN A 413 11.82 -0.90 -0.58
N ASN A 414 10.98 -1.92 -0.67
CA ASN A 414 9.79 -1.94 -1.52
C ASN A 414 8.74 -0.89 -1.10
N PHE A 415 8.78 -0.43 0.15
CA PHE A 415 7.86 0.59 0.67
C PHE A 415 8.39 2.02 0.52
N ILE A 416 9.64 2.22 0.10
CA ILE A 416 10.25 3.56 0.00
C ILE A 416 9.57 4.43 -1.05
N ILE A 417 9.37 3.90 -2.26
CA ILE A 417 8.73 4.64 -3.36
C ILE A 417 7.28 5.01 -2.98
N PRO A 418 6.43 4.07 -2.52
CA PRO A 418 5.11 4.41 -2.02
C PRO A 418 5.13 5.45 -0.89
N ALA A 419 6.00 5.28 0.12
CA ALA A 419 6.08 6.23 1.23
C ALA A 419 6.47 7.64 0.76
N ALA A 420 7.40 7.77 -0.20
CA ALA A 420 7.77 9.05 -0.80
C ALA A 420 6.65 9.66 -1.66
N LYS A 421 5.93 8.82 -2.41
CA LYS A 421 4.76 9.20 -3.22
C LYS A 421 3.65 9.81 -2.37
N TYR A 422 3.40 9.28 -1.17
CA TYR A 422 2.38 9.80 -0.25
C TYR A 422 2.92 10.78 0.80
N GLY A 423 4.24 10.93 0.91
CA GLY A 423 4.89 11.87 1.81
C GLY A 423 4.94 11.42 3.27
N CYS A 424 4.93 10.11 3.52
CA CYS A 424 4.96 9.51 4.85
C CYS A 424 6.40 9.47 5.42
N ILE A 425 6.91 10.61 5.89
CA ILE A 425 8.30 10.74 6.37
C ILE A 425 8.55 9.83 7.57
N GLU A 426 7.63 9.81 8.53
CA GLU A 426 7.72 8.99 9.73
C GLU A 426 7.76 7.50 9.40
N LEU A 427 7.11 7.09 8.32
CA LEU A 427 7.23 5.72 7.85
C LEU A 427 8.61 5.44 7.26
N LEU A 428 9.18 6.37 6.48
CA LEU A 428 10.56 6.26 6.00
C LEU A 428 11.56 6.19 7.16
N GLU A 429 11.37 7.00 8.20
CA GLU A 429 12.19 6.99 9.41
C GLU A 429 12.02 5.68 10.19
N ALA A 430 10.79 5.20 10.34
CA ALA A 430 10.52 3.91 10.98
C ALA A 430 11.20 2.77 10.20
N LEU A 431 11.06 2.73 8.88
CA LEU A 431 11.71 1.72 8.03
C LEU A 431 13.26 1.81 8.11
N LYS A 432 13.81 3.03 8.23
CA LYS A 432 15.24 3.27 8.47
C LYS A 432 15.72 2.77 9.83
N GLN A 433 14.93 2.94 10.89
CA GLN A 433 15.25 2.35 12.21
C GLN A 433 15.18 0.82 12.19
N LEU A 434 14.33 0.27 11.32
CA LEU A 434 14.21 -1.16 11.15
C LEU A 434 15.42 -1.75 10.39
N GLY A 435 16.13 -0.99 9.53
CA GLY A 435 17.44 -1.38 8.98
C GLY A 435 17.94 -0.60 7.75
N CYS A 436 18.81 -1.22 6.94
CA CYS A 436 19.50 -0.60 5.79
C CYS A 436 18.57 -0.18 4.63
N MET A 437 18.21 1.10 4.61
CA MET A 437 17.41 1.72 3.55
C MET A 437 18.27 2.02 2.32
N ASN A 438 17.81 1.60 1.14
CA ASN A 438 18.38 2.01 -0.14
C ASN A 438 17.45 3.03 -0.82
N TYR A 439 17.75 4.32 -0.69
CA TYR A 439 16.98 5.40 -1.32
C TYR A 439 17.15 5.48 -2.86
N ASN A 440 18.00 4.65 -3.46
CA ASN A 440 18.19 4.56 -4.91
C ASN A 440 17.39 3.43 -5.58
N VAL A 441 16.36 2.91 -4.90
CA VAL A 441 15.37 2.05 -5.56
C VAL A 441 14.70 2.80 -6.71
N ASN A 442 14.36 2.08 -7.77
CA ASN A 442 13.73 2.66 -8.95
C ASN A 442 12.47 1.88 -9.31
N ASP A 443 11.44 2.59 -9.72
CA ASP A 443 10.27 1.98 -10.36
C ASP A 443 10.70 1.18 -11.59
N GLN A 444 10.12 -0.01 -11.76
CA GLN A 444 10.59 -0.96 -12.77
C GLN A 444 10.41 -0.42 -14.19
N LEU A 445 9.28 0.27 -14.44
CA LEU A 445 8.85 0.76 -15.75
C LEU A 445 9.47 2.12 -16.06
N THR A 446 9.33 3.08 -15.17
CA THR A 446 9.69 4.49 -15.40
C THR A 446 11.11 4.84 -14.95
N LYS A 447 11.78 3.94 -14.23
CA LYS A 447 13.06 4.21 -13.54
C LYS A 447 13.03 5.43 -12.61
N MET A 448 11.84 5.86 -12.18
CA MET A 448 11.69 6.92 -11.19
C MET A 448 12.15 6.44 -9.81
N ASN A 449 13.03 7.21 -9.19
CA ASN A 449 13.45 7.01 -7.80
C ASN A 449 12.47 7.70 -6.81
N PRO A 450 12.60 7.52 -5.48
CA PRO A 450 11.71 8.12 -4.49
C PRO A 450 11.61 9.65 -4.58
N LEU A 451 12.71 10.33 -4.93
CA LEU A 451 12.74 11.79 -5.08
C LEU A 451 11.87 12.26 -6.25
N HIS A 452 11.88 11.55 -7.39
CA HIS A 452 10.96 11.85 -8.49
C HIS A 452 9.50 11.73 -8.06
N PHE A 453 9.15 10.70 -7.27
CA PHE A 453 7.79 10.53 -6.77
C PHE A 453 7.39 11.62 -5.76
N ALA A 454 8.29 12.02 -4.87
CA ALA A 454 8.04 13.12 -3.94
C ALA A 454 7.80 14.45 -4.68
N ILE A 455 8.56 14.74 -5.74
CA ILE A 455 8.38 15.93 -6.59
C ILE A 455 7.10 15.86 -7.41
N LYS A 456 6.84 14.72 -8.07
CA LYS A 456 5.60 14.50 -8.83
C LYS A 456 4.35 14.79 -7.99
N ASN A 457 4.41 14.44 -6.71
CA ASN A 457 3.32 14.64 -5.77
C ASN A 457 3.49 15.89 -4.90
N GLN A 458 4.45 16.79 -5.15
CA GLN A 458 4.66 18.03 -4.37
C GLN A 458 4.71 17.80 -2.84
N ASN A 459 5.39 16.74 -2.41
CA ASN A 459 5.57 16.41 -1.00
C ASN A 459 6.84 17.08 -0.47
N TYR A 460 6.81 18.41 -0.33
CA TYR A 460 8.00 19.24 -0.06
C TYR A 460 8.80 18.83 1.18
N GLU A 461 8.14 18.45 2.27
CA GLU A 461 8.82 17.98 3.48
C GLU A 461 9.51 16.62 3.23
N CYS A 462 8.90 15.74 2.43
CA CYS A 462 9.54 14.49 2.03
C CYS A 462 10.71 14.73 1.06
N ILE A 463 10.63 15.75 0.19
CA ILE A 463 11.77 16.17 -0.66
C ILE A 463 12.93 16.60 0.22
N LYS A 464 12.70 17.51 1.18
CA LYS A 464 13.72 17.95 2.14
C LYS A 464 14.33 16.79 2.92
N TYR A 465 13.50 15.86 3.41
CA TYR A 465 13.96 14.66 4.10
C TYR A 465 14.88 13.83 3.20
N LEU A 466 14.45 13.53 1.97
CA LEU A 466 15.20 12.72 1.03
C LEU A 466 16.52 13.39 0.62
N LEU A 467 16.56 14.71 0.41
CA LEU A 467 17.78 15.43 0.02
C LEU A 467 18.85 15.44 1.13
N LYS A 468 18.46 15.26 2.39
CA LYS A 468 19.41 15.11 3.51
C LYS A 468 20.04 13.73 3.58
N GLU A 469 19.52 12.74 2.86
CA GLU A 469 20.08 11.38 2.85
C GLU A 469 21.30 11.33 1.91
N PRO A 470 22.52 11.12 2.42
CA PRO A 470 23.76 11.27 1.64
C PRO A 470 23.88 10.26 0.50
N SER A 471 23.21 9.11 0.61
CA SER A 471 23.25 8.07 -0.41
C SER A 471 22.32 8.33 -1.60
N ILE A 472 21.41 9.30 -1.54
CA ILE A 472 20.41 9.48 -2.59
C ILE A 472 21.02 10.03 -3.88
N ASN A 473 20.70 9.41 -5.01
CA ASN A 473 21.08 9.88 -6.32
C ASN A 473 20.08 10.95 -6.80
N VAL A 474 20.40 12.22 -6.52
CA VAL A 474 19.62 13.39 -6.95
C VAL A 474 19.64 13.64 -8.47
N ASN A 475 20.52 12.94 -9.20
CA ASN A 475 20.75 13.10 -10.64
C ASN A 475 20.23 11.90 -11.46
N SER A 476 19.51 10.97 -10.83
CA SER A 476 18.95 9.79 -11.52
C SER A 476 18.04 10.20 -12.67
N GLN A 477 18.15 9.54 -13.83
CA GLN A 477 17.32 9.81 -14.99
C GLN A 477 16.22 8.76 -15.14
N THR A 478 15.00 9.23 -15.40
CA THR A 478 13.84 8.38 -15.73
C THR A 478 13.99 7.72 -17.10
N PHE A 479 13.16 6.72 -17.38
CA PHE A 479 13.03 6.07 -18.68
C PHE A 479 11.57 6.18 -19.16
N PRO A 480 11.32 6.41 -20.46
CA PRO A 480 12.27 6.66 -21.54
C PRO A 480 12.72 8.13 -21.66
N HIS A 481 12.18 9.02 -20.84
CA HIS A 481 12.32 10.46 -21.04
C HIS A 481 13.63 11.07 -20.57
N LEU A 482 14.47 10.31 -19.86
CA LEU A 482 15.76 10.78 -19.32
C LEU A 482 15.63 12.03 -18.43
N LYS A 483 14.46 12.25 -17.82
CA LYS A 483 14.22 13.39 -16.94
C LYS A 483 14.85 13.13 -15.59
N THR A 484 15.62 14.11 -15.08
CA THR A 484 16.10 14.14 -13.70
C THR A 484 15.01 14.68 -12.76
N PRO A 485 15.19 14.59 -11.43
CA PRO A 485 14.29 15.25 -10.47
C PRO A 485 14.10 16.75 -10.77
N LEU A 486 15.17 17.44 -11.17
CA LEU A 486 15.12 18.87 -11.53
C LEU A 486 14.34 19.12 -12.82
N HIS A 487 14.46 18.26 -13.84
CA HIS A 487 13.59 18.36 -15.04
C HIS A 487 12.12 18.24 -14.67
N MET A 488 11.75 17.26 -13.82
CA MET A 488 10.37 17.08 -13.40
C MET A 488 9.83 18.27 -12.61
N ALA A 489 10.63 18.84 -11.69
CA ALA A 489 10.24 20.03 -10.94
C ALA A 489 9.97 21.22 -11.88
N VAL A 490 10.84 21.45 -12.87
CA VAL A 490 10.66 22.51 -13.88
C VAL A 490 9.42 22.26 -14.74
N GLU A 491 9.24 21.04 -15.26
CA GLU A 491 8.11 20.74 -16.13
C GLU A 491 6.75 20.86 -15.44
N ASN A 492 6.71 20.59 -14.14
CA ASN A 492 5.53 20.76 -13.28
C ASN A 492 5.29 22.22 -12.87
N ASN A 493 6.15 23.16 -13.27
CA ASN A 493 6.18 24.54 -12.80
C ASN A 493 6.25 24.64 -11.26
N ASP A 494 7.01 23.75 -10.61
CA ASP A 494 7.11 23.65 -9.16
C ASP A 494 8.34 24.40 -8.64
N GLU A 495 8.16 25.71 -8.41
CA GLU A 495 9.18 26.62 -7.90
C GLU A 495 9.81 26.16 -6.58
N ILE A 496 9.01 25.56 -5.69
CA ILE A 496 9.47 25.12 -4.37
C ILE A 496 10.42 23.94 -4.54
N SER A 497 10.05 22.94 -5.34
CA SER A 497 10.94 21.79 -5.60
C SER A 497 12.20 22.20 -6.36
N VAL A 498 12.12 23.13 -7.32
CA VAL A 498 13.31 23.68 -8.01
C VAL A 498 14.24 24.35 -7.00
N CYS A 499 13.71 25.20 -6.12
CA CYS A 499 14.49 25.89 -5.10
C CYS A 499 15.16 24.90 -4.12
N LEU A 500 14.41 23.90 -3.63
CA LEU A 500 14.95 22.87 -2.73
C LEU A 500 16.08 22.08 -3.40
N LEU A 501 15.91 21.64 -4.64
CA LEU A 501 16.91 20.86 -5.37
C LEU A 501 18.20 21.65 -5.61
N LEU A 502 18.10 22.94 -5.99
CA LEU A 502 19.26 23.76 -6.29
C LEU A 502 20.04 24.21 -5.06
N LYS A 503 19.38 24.34 -3.90
CA LYS A 503 20.00 24.80 -2.65
C LYS A 503 20.53 23.67 -1.77
N GLU A 504 19.78 22.57 -1.66
CA GLU A 504 20.03 21.54 -0.65
C GLU A 504 20.83 20.33 -1.19
N ALA A 505 21.14 20.29 -2.49
CA ALA A 505 21.83 19.15 -3.10
C ALA A 505 22.81 19.53 -4.21
N GLU A 506 23.74 18.61 -4.51
CA GLU A 506 24.68 18.70 -5.63
C GLU A 506 24.04 18.20 -6.93
N VAL A 507 23.08 18.97 -7.44
CA VAL A 507 22.37 18.64 -8.68
C VAL A 507 23.21 19.04 -9.90
N ASN A 508 23.38 18.11 -10.84
CA ASN A 508 23.96 18.38 -12.14
C ASN A 508 22.89 19.00 -13.06
N GLN A 509 23.00 20.31 -13.27
CA GLN A 509 22.07 21.10 -14.09
C GLN A 509 22.29 20.92 -15.59
N GLU A 510 23.40 20.29 -16.01
CA GLU A 510 23.77 20.10 -17.42
C GLU A 510 23.31 18.75 -17.99
N LEU A 511 22.71 17.89 -17.16
CA LEU A 511 22.09 16.67 -17.65
C LEU A 511 20.96 17.00 -18.61
N LYS A 512 20.89 16.28 -19.72
CA LYS A 512 19.90 16.47 -20.77
C LYS A 512 18.84 15.38 -20.74
N ASN A 513 17.58 15.76 -20.93
CA ASN A 513 16.48 14.83 -21.15
C ASN A 513 16.55 14.20 -22.56
N ASN A 514 15.54 13.39 -22.92
CA ASN A 514 15.43 12.74 -24.22
C ASN A 514 15.20 13.71 -25.41
N GLU A 515 14.89 14.99 -25.14
CA GLU A 515 14.85 16.07 -26.13
C GLU A 515 16.19 16.81 -26.25
N TYR A 516 17.24 16.30 -25.61
CA TYR A 516 18.56 16.94 -25.52
C TYR A 516 18.56 18.31 -24.81
N LYS A 517 17.56 18.56 -23.95
CA LYS A 517 17.41 19.82 -23.21
C LYS A 517 17.82 19.69 -21.76
N THR A 518 18.50 20.70 -21.23
CA THR A 518 18.72 20.86 -19.79
C THR A 518 17.47 21.39 -19.09
N PRO A 519 17.35 21.28 -17.75
CA PRO A 519 16.20 21.85 -17.02
C PRO A 519 16.01 23.35 -17.27
N LEU A 520 17.10 24.13 -17.35
CA LEU A 520 17.04 25.56 -17.66
C LEU A 520 16.55 25.82 -19.09
N GLN A 521 16.95 25.00 -20.06
CA GLN A 521 16.46 25.12 -21.44
C GLN A 521 14.95 24.83 -21.51
N VAL A 522 14.46 23.82 -20.79
CA VAL A 522 13.02 23.53 -20.68
C VAL A 522 12.27 24.74 -20.09
N ALA A 523 12.79 25.37 -19.04
CA ALA A 523 12.19 26.57 -18.44
C ALA A 523 12.13 27.75 -19.42
N LYS A 524 13.20 27.98 -20.19
CA LYS A 524 13.28 29.03 -21.23
C LYS A 524 12.30 28.79 -22.37
N ASP A 525 12.24 27.57 -22.89
CA ASP A 525 11.31 27.19 -23.97
C ASP A 525 9.85 27.42 -23.57
N LYS A 526 9.52 27.10 -22.31
CA LYS A 526 8.18 27.30 -21.73
C LYS A 526 7.94 28.72 -21.18
N LYS A 527 8.93 29.62 -21.26
CA LYS A 527 8.88 31.01 -20.75
C LYS A 527 8.51 31.11 -19.26
N MET A 528 9.03 30.20 -18.44
CA MET A 528 8.79 30.15 -16.98
C MET A 528 9.68 31.15 -16.24
N VAL A 529 9.24 32.41 -16.17
CA VAL A 529 10.05 33.55 -15.67
C VAL A 529 10.54 33.34 -14.24
N GLU A 530 9.67 32.89 -13.35
CA GLU A 530 9.97 32.68 -11.93
C GLU A 530 11.04 31.61 -11.74
N ILE A 531 10.90 30.48 -12.43
CA ILE A 531 11.89 29.39 -12.41
C ILE A 531 13.22 29.86 -12.99
N ILE A 532 13.23 30.59 -14.11
CA ILE A 532 14.47 31.16 -14.67
C ILE A 532 15.15 32.08 -13.66
N ASN A 533 14.39 32.90 -12.93
CA ASN A 533 14.94 33.76 -11.88
C ASN A 533 15.55 32.96 -10.73
N ILE A 534 14.96 31.81 -10.34
CA ILE A 534 15.54 30.90 -9.33
C ILE A 534 16.89 30.32 -9.80
N PHE A 535 17.00 29.93 -11.08
CA PHE A 535 18.28 29.49 -11.66
C PHE A 535 19.33 30.62 -11.64
N LEU A 536 18.94 31.85 -11.95
CA LEU A 536 19.85 33.00 -11.98
C LEU A 536 20.30 33.44 -10.57
N SER A 537 19.44 33.34 -9.56
CA SER A 537 19.77 33.72 -8.19
C SER A 537 20.74 32.72 -7.55
N THR A 538 20.47 31.43 -7.71
CA THR A 538 21.34 30.35 -7.22
C THR A 538 22.73 30.37 -7.89
N ALA A 539 22.82 30.78 -9.16
CA ALA A 539 24.10 30.99 -9.85
C ALA A 539 24.95 32.14 -9.29
N LYS A 540 24.31 33.21 -8.81
CA LYS A 540 25.00 34.35 -8.19
C LYS A 540 25.50 34.03 -6.77
N GLU A 541 24.80 33.18 -6.04
CA GLU A 541 25.17 32.75 -4.68
C GLU A 541 26.33 31.72 -4.68
N HIS A 542 26.52 30.97 -5.77
CA HIS A 542 27.59 29.96 -5.91
C HIS A 542 28.34 30.04 -7.25
N PRO A 543 29.14 31.11 -7.50
CA PRO A 543 29.80 31.33 -8.79
C PRO A 543 30.83 30.26 -9.18
N LEU A 544 31.30 29.44 -8.24
CA LEU A 544 32.28 28.37 -8.47
C LEU A 544 31.67 27.05 -9.00
N LYS A 545 30.34 26.89 -9.01
CA LYS A 545 29.67 25.67 -9.52
C LYS A 545 29.34 25.72 -11.03
N PHE A 546 29.53 26.87 -11.69
CA PHE A 546 29.09 27.11 -13.08
C PHE A 546 30.21 27.06 -14.14
N ASN A 547 31.44 26.71 -13.75
CA ASN A 547 32.54 26.53 -14.69
C ASN A 547 33.06 25.09 -14.66
N ARG A 548 32.51 24.23 -15.51
CA ARG A 548 33.23 23.17 -16.23
C ARG A 548 32.38 22.50 -17.29
#